data_AF-A0A968H8V5-F1
#
_entry.id   AF-A0A968H8V5-F1
#
_cell.length_a   1.000
_cell.length_b   1.000
_cell.length_c   1.000
_cell.angle_alpha   90.00
_cell.angle_beta   90.00
_cell.angle_gamma   90.00
#
_symmetry.space_group_name_H-M   'P 1'
#
loop_
_entity.id
_entity.type
_entity.pdbx_description
1 polymer ?
#
loop_
_entity_poly.entity_id
_entity_poly.type
_entity_poly.pdbx_seq_one_letter_code
_entity_poly.pdbx_strand_id
1 'polypeptide(L)' 'MTERNYKLDEIAHQFSENILAVKGTLELMDASVTEDDLHDLLLKAMHRMDTIEKLSNDMLAALQSCLDKMGQMNK' A
#
# COMPACT_ATOMS: atom_id res chain seq x y z
N MET A 1 -13.80 -5.28 18.83
CA MET A 1 -13.38 -5.24 17.40
C MET A 1 -12.64 -6.54 17.14
N THR A 2 -12.99 -7.32 16.12
CA THR A 2 -12.35 -8.63 15.88
C THR A 2 -10.91 -8.43 15.37
N GLU A 3 -10.00 -9.37 15.62
CA GLU A 3 -8.59 -9.31 15.15
C GLU A 3 -8.46 -9.05 13.65
N ARG A 4 -9.42 -9.55 12.85
CA ARG A 4 -9.50 -9.30 11.41
C ARG A 4 -9.68 -7.80 11.08
N ASN A 5 -10.47 -7.08 11.88
CA ASN A 5 -10.67 -5.65 11.67
C ASN A 5 -9.37 -4.89 11.97
N TYR A 6 -8.66 -5.24 13.04
CA TYR A 6 -7.37 -4.63 13.35
C TYR A 6 -6.34 -4.82 12.23
N LYS A 7 -6.27 -6.01 11.62
CA LYS A 7 -5.36 -6.26 10.49
C LYS A 7 -5.74 -5.44 9.25
N LEU A 8 -7.04 -5.28 8.97
CA LEU A 8 -7.49 -4.46 7.84
C LEU A 8 -7.23 -2.97 8.07
N ASP A 9 -7.41 -2.49 9.30
CA ASP A 9 -7.10 -1.12 9.69
C ASP A 9 -5.59 -0.83 9.54
N GLU A 10 -4.74 -1.78 9.95
CA GLU A 10 -3.29 -1.69 9.79
C GLU A 10 -2.89 -1.64 8.31
N ILE A 11 -3.45 -2.52 7.47
CA ILE A 11 -3.20 -2.50 6.02
C ILE A 11 -3.63 -1.15 5.42
N ALA A 12 -4.81 -0.65 5.78
CA ALA A 12 -5.32 0.63 5.28
C ALA A 12 -4.43 1.81 5.70
N HIS A 13 -3.95 1.81 6.94
CA HIS A 13 -3.03 2.82 7.46
C HIS A 13 -1.71 2.81 6.68
N GLN A 14 -1.07 1.64 6.56
CA GLN A 14 0.21 1.51 5.84
C GLN A 14 0.07 1.89 4.36
N PHE A 15 -1.07 1.56 3.73
CA PHE A 15 -1.36 2.01 2.36
C PHE A 15 -1.33 3.53 2.24
N SER A 16 -2.06 4.21 3.12
CA SER A 16 -2.17 5.66 3.12
C SER A 16 -0.80 6.31 3.30
N GLU A 17 -0.01 5.83 4.27
CA GLU A 17 1.34 6.33 4.52
C GLU A 17 2.26 6.15 3.32
N ASN A 18 2.29 4.96 2.70
CA ASN A 18 3.13 4.72 1.54
C ASN A 18 2.71 5.57 0.34
N ILE A 19 1.42 5.73 0.08
CA ILE A 19 0.90 6.59 -1.00
C ILE A 19 1.31 8.05 -0.77
N LEU A 20 1.12 8.56 0.45
CA LEU A 20 1.51 9.93 0.80
C LEU A 20 3.02 10.14 0.64
N ALA A 21 3.82 9.15 1.06
CA ALA A 21 5.27 9.23 0.94
C ALA A 21 5.76 9.15 -0.52
N VAL A 22 5.13 8.34 -1.37
CA VAL A 22 5.41 8.34 -2.83
C VAL A 22 5.05 9.69 -3.45
N LYS A 23 3.86 10.22 -3.15
CA LYS A 23 3.44 11.56 -3.62
C LYS A 23 4.43 12.64 -3.20
N GLY A 24 4.79 12.69 -1.92
CA GLY A 24 5.78 13.65 -1.41
C GLY A 24 7.15 13.49 -2.06
N THR A 25 7.54 12.26 -2.39
CA THR A 25 8.78 12.01 -3.13
C THR A 25 8.72 12.59 -4.54
N LEU A 26 7.62 12.38 -5.27
CA LEU A 26 7.42 12.97 -6.60
C LEU A 26 7.39 14.51 -6.55
N GLU A 27 6.77 15.10 -5.53
CA GLU A 27 6.77 16.55 -5.32
C GLU A 27 8.18 17.11 -5.03
N LEU A 28 9.03 16.34 -4.34
CA LEU A 28 10.44 16.71 -4.13
C LEU A 28 11.27 16.61 -5.40
N MET A 29 10.91 15.74 -6.35
CA MET A 29 11.61 15.65 -7.64
C MET A 29 11.41 16.90 -8.50
N ASP A 30 10.26 17.57 -8.35
CA ASP A 30 10.00 18.83 -9.04
C ASP A 30 10.76 20.01 -8.39
N ALA A 31 11.33 19.82 -7.19
CA ALA A 31 12.26 20.76 -6.60
C ALA A 31 13.67 20.55 -7.16
N SER A 32 14.49 21.60 -7.20
CA SER A 32 15.89 21.53 -7.67
C SER A 32 16.78 20.69 -6.75
N VAL A 33 16.66 19.35 -6.84
CA VAL A 33 17.49 18.36 -6.16
C VAL A 33 18.72 18.00 -7.00
N THR A 34 19.78 17.52 -6.35
CA THR A 34 20.94 16.98 -7.08
C THR A 34 20.59 15.63 -7.74
N GLU A 35 21.37 15.20 -8.73
CA GLU A 35 21.15 13.91 -9.40
C GLU A 35 21.24 12.71 -8.44
N ASP A 36 22.19 12.76 -7.49
CA ASP A 36 22.35 11.73 -6.47
C ASP A 36 21.14 11.67 -5.51
N ASP A 37 20.65 12.85 -5.08
CA ASP A 37 19.44 12.95 -4.25
C ASP A 37 18.21 12.43 -5.01
N LEU A 38 18.10 12.76 -6.30
CA LEU A 38 17.02 12.30 -7.18
C LEU A 38 17.03 10.78 -7.31
N HIS A 39 18.20 10.17 -7.48
CA HIS A 39 18.34 8.72 -7.59
C HIS A 39 17.89 8.00 -6.32
N ASP A 40 18.33 8.46 -5.15
CA ASP A 40 17.95 7.87 -3.86
C ASP A 40 16.45 8.06 -3.57
N LEU A 41 15.89 9.23 -3.88
CA LEU A 41 14.45 9.49 -3.79
C LEU A 41 13.65 8.52 -4.66
N LEU A 42 14.05 8.33 -5.91
CA LEU A 42 13.40 7.38 -6.83
C LEU A 42 13.43 5.95 -6.30
N LEU A 43 14.59 5.48 -5.81
CA LEU A 43 14.70 4.13 -5.22
C LEU A 43 13.76 3.97 -4.02
N LYS A 44 13.66 4.98 -3.15
CA LYS A 44 12.72 4.98 -2.01
C LYS A 44 11.26 4.96 -2.47
N ALA A 45 10.90 5.73 -3.49
CA ALA A 45 9.55 5.71 -4.06
C ALA A 45 9.20 4.34 -4.65
N MET A 46 10.12 3.73 -5.39
CA MET A 46 9.94 2.38 -5.94
C MET A 46 9.73 1.34 -4.84
N HIS A 47 10.55 1.38 -3.79
CA HIS A 47 10.40 0.45 -2.66
C HIS A 47 9.03 0.58 -1.94
N ARG A 48 8.51 1.81 -1.86
CA ARG A 48 7.16 2.06 -1.31
C ARG A 48 6.08 1.54 -2.24
N MET A 49 6.25 1.67 -3.55
CA MET A 49 5.34 1.06 -4.53
C MET A 49 5.31 -0.47 -4.43
N ASP A 50 6.45 -1.13 -4.21
CA ASP A 50 6.49 -2.58 -3.95
C ASP A 50 5.70 -2.94 -2.67
N THR A 51 5.75 -2.08 -1.66
CA THR A 51 4.98 -2.26 -0.42
C THR A 51 3.49 -2.08 -0.67
N ILE A 52 3.09 -1.06 -1.43
CA ILE A 52 1.71 -0.82 -1.87
C ILE A 52 1.16 -2.03 -2.64
N GLU A 53 1.94 -2.62 -3.54
CA GLU A 53 1.53 -3.81 -4.29
C GLU A 53 1.25 -5.00 -3.36
N LYS A 54 2.13 -5.27 -2.39
CA LYS A 54 1.93 -6.33 -1.39
C LYS A 54 0.67 -6.11 -0.57
N LEU A 55 0.46 -4.89 -0.07
CA LEU A 55 -0.74 -4.52 0.69
C LEU A 55 -2.01 -4.64 -0.17
N SER A 56 -1.92 -4.31 -1.47
CA SER A 56 -3.03 -4.50 -2.43
C SER A 56 -3.42 -5.96 -2.56
N ASN A 57 -2.44 -6.84 -2.64
CA ASN A 57 -2.66 -8.28 -2.71
C ASN A 57 -3.30 -8.82 -1.42
N ASP A 58 -2.89 -8.33 -0.25
CA ASP A 58 -3.52 -8.70 1.03
C ASP A 58 -4.98 -8.25 1.11
N MET A 59 -5.28 -7.04 0.64
CA MET A 59 -6.65 -6.53 0.58
C MET A 59 -7.51 -7.33 -0.41
N LEU A 60 -6.96 -7.68 -1.57
CA LEU A 60 -7.62 -8.53 -2.56
C LEU A 60 -7.93 -9.92 -1.98
N ALA A 61 -6.98 -10.54 -1.28
CA ALA A 61 -7.18 -11.81 -0.61
C ALA A 61 -8.30 -11.72 0.46
N ALA A 62 -8.39 -10.62 1.19
CA ALA A 62 -9.47 -10.39 2.14
C ALA A 62 -10.86 -10.32 1.47
N LEU A 63 -10.95 -9.69 0.30
CA LEU A 63 -12.17 -9.63 -0.53
C LEU A 63 -12.54 -10.99 -1.10
N GLN A 64 -11.56 -11.74 -1.62
CA GLN A 64 -11.77 -13.12 -2.10
C GLN A 64 -12.31 -14.02 -0.99
N SER A 65 -11.76 -13.91 0.22
CA SER A 65 -12.29 -14.64 1.38
C SER A 65 -13.75 -14.30 1.71
N CYS A 66 -14.19 -13.06 1.43
CA CYS A 66 -15.60 -12.70 1.57
C CYS A 66 -16.48 -13.38 0.52
N LEU A 67 -16.02 -13.45 -0.74
CA LEU A 67 -16.73 -14.17 -1.81
C LEU A 67 -16.83 -15.67 -1.50
N ASP A 68 -15.75 -16.29 -1.03
CA ASP A 68 -15.73 -17.71 -0.67
C ASP A 68 -16.75 -18.03 0.43
N LYS A 69 -16.85 -17.14 1.44
CA LYS A 69 -17.85 -17.27 2.51
C LYS A 69 -19.27 -17.16 1.98
N MET A 70 -19.54 -16.25 1.04
CA MET A 70 -20.85 -16.15 0.39
C MET A 70 -21.21 -17.43 -0.38
N GLY A 71 -20.24 -18.02 -1.10
CA GLY A 71 -20.43 -19.29 -1.80
C GLY A 71 -20.73 -20.46 -0.86
N GLN A 72 -20.24 -20.43 0.38
CA GLN A 72 -20.53 -21.42 1.41
C GLN A 72 -21.90 -21.22 2.08
N MET A 73 -22.36 -19.98 2.23
CA MET A 73 -23.68 -19.67 2.80
C MET A 73 -24.85 -20.06 1.87
N ASN A 74 -24.59 -20.15 0.56
CA ASN A 74 -25.57 -20.49 -0.47
C ASN A 74 -25.61 -22.01 -0.79
N LYS A 75 -24.87 -22.85 -0.06
CA LYS A 75 -24.90 -24.31 -0.15
C LYS A 75 -25.61 -24.90 1.05
#